data_AF-A0A511ZQW5-F1
#
_entry.id   AF-A0A511ZQW5-F1
#
_cell.length_a   1.000
_cell.length_b   1.000
_cell.length_c   1.000
_cell.angle_alpha   90.00
_cell.angle_beta   90.00
_cell.angle_gamma   90.00
#
_symmetry.space_group_name_H-M   'P 1'
#
loop_
_entity.id
_entity.type
_entity.pdbx_description
1 polymer ?
#
loop_
_entity_poly.entity_id
_entity_poly.type
_entity_poly.pdbx_seq_one_letter_code
_entity_poly.pdbx_strand_id
1 'polypeptide(L)'
;MHSAIEEIIEKTREQFQMNDFYLESYDLLKYNDNQIVLSMSWLPNGLSKEEEDSNPAGTVEISVDIDTKQVTEIVFVDEKNLLPEELFPQVDNIEDIIEWIEEQTQLEYGRQFKLMKETKENIEFHAAVDNIKLFPGGSLDIHFNKEGRLSSFFVRGLFADESQIHWEPFNLIDETVKPLVKQHCKVIEVPDEATAAWKPYYVISSFLIPNQAPGSIIYFSEIENNLSYKPLDIILTWIEPSTEKFEKKDIDLKNIFTEDEVFQNRESQDNDKPIPNDAIDQMVIEITNLLRMEFPDDSGQWRLTSVKREQGYLLARLDPAEETPRVLYPSLMLWINPVTLKVDNYMDPTPLLDAFDFFEKAEAVRVNKETAAERLYEHIDLEPVYVRDQQTNMYHLCGKVTSDFYGLDAVSGELSTFDE
;
A
#
# COMPACT_ATOMS: atom_id res chain seq x y z
N MET A 1 3.35 -6.33 -31.47
CA MET A 1 3.95 -7.11 -30.40
C MET A 1 5.43 -6.85 -30.39
N HIS A 2 5.90 -6.27 -29.30
CA HIS A 2 7.29 -6.02 -29.02
C HIS A 2 8.03 -7.35 -28.76
N SER A 3 9.29 -7.48 -29.19
CA SER A 3 10.02 -8.75 -29.10
C SER A 3 10.21 -9.26 -27.67
N ALA A 4 10.25 -8.35 -26.69
CA ALA A 4 10.33 -8.73 -25.27
C ALA A 4 9.04 -9.41 -24.79
N ILE A 5 7.87 -8.98 -25.28
CA ILE A 5 6.58 -9.60 -24.97
C ILE A 5 6.51 -10.99 -25.61
N GLU A 6 6.90 -11.11 -26.88
CA GLU A 6 6.97 -12.41 -27.57
C GLU A 6 7.86 -13.41 -26.82
N GLU A 7 9.03 -12.95 -26.34
CA GLU A 7 9.94 -13.79 -25.54
C GLU A 7 9.28 -14.29 -24.24
N ILE A 8 8.57 -13.42 -23.52
CA ILE A 8 7.88 -13.79 -22.28
C ILE A 8 6.75 -14.78 -22.57
N ILE A 9 5.91 -14.50 -23.57
CA ILE A 9 4.79 -15.38 -23.97
C ILE A 9 5.28 -16.78 -24.32
N GLU A 10 6.32 -16.91 -25.14
CA GLU A 10 6.83 -18.22 -25.53
C GLU A 10 7.48 -18.95 -24.35
N LYS A 11 8.23 -18.25 -23.49
CA LYS A 11 8.77 -18.84 -22.26
C LYS A 11 7.68 -19.34 -21.32
N THR A 12 6.63 -18.55 -21.10
CA THR A 12 5.49 -18.95 -20.27
C THR A 12 4.77 -20.16 -20.87
N ARG A 13 4.57 -20.18 -22.20
CA ARG A 13 3.99 -21.34 -22.89
C ARG A 13 4.80 -22.62 -22.66
N GLU A 14 6.13 -22.53 -22.81
CA GLU A 14 7.04 -23.65 -22.62
C GLU A 14 7.09 -24.12 -21.16
N GLN A 15 7.25 -23.18 -20.22
CA GLN A 15 7.35 -23.42 -18.77
C GLN A 15 6.13 -24.18 -18.24
N PHE A 16 4.92 -23.75 -18.62
CA PHE A 16 3.68 -24.35 -18.15
C PHE A 16 3.07 -25.38 -19.11
N GLN A 17 3.83 -25.81 -20.14
CA GLN A 17 3.41 -26.83 -21.11
C GLN A 17 2.00 -26.59 -21.69
N MET A 18 1.72 -25.35 -22.11
CA MET A 18 0.40 -24.86 -22.55
C MET A 18 -0.04 -25.38 -23.93
N ASN A 19 0.24 -26.65 -24.25
CA ASN A 19 -0.04 -27.25 -25.57
C ASN A 19 -1.54 -27.33 -25.89
N ASP A 20 -2.37 -27.50 -24.87
CA ASP A 20 -3.82 -27.59 -24.97
C ASP A 20 -4.52 -26.24 -24.75
N PHE A 21 -3.78 -25.14 -24.85
CA PHE A 21 -4.26 -23.78 -24.66
C PHE A 21 -3.83 -22.87 -25.82
N TYR A 22 -4.56 -21.76 -25.99
CA TYR A 22 -4.14 -20.65 -26.83
C TYR A 22 -4.17 -19.36 -26.03
N LEU A 23 -3.27 -18.43 -26.36
CA LEU A 23 -3.27 -17.09 -25.79
C LEU A 23 -4.42 -16.31 -26.42
N GLU A 24 -5.41 -15.92 -25.62
CA GLU A 24 -6.56 -15.14 -26.10
C GLU A 24 -6.26 -13.64 -26.06
N SER A 25 -5.69 -13.17 -24.95
CA SER A 25 -5.35 -11.76 -24.77
C SER A 25 -4.18 -11.58 -23.83
N TYR A 26 -3.56 -10.41 -23.90
CA TYR A 26 -2.58 -9.97 -22.93
C TYR A 26 -2.72 -8.47 -22.70
N ASP A 27 -2.39 -8.03 -21.49
CA ASP A 27 -2.38 -6.64 -21.06
C ASP A 27 -1.09 -6.33 -20.29
N LEU A 28 -0.61 -5.10 -20.40
CA LEU A 28 0.51 -4.61 -19.58
C LEU A 28 -0.09 -3.86 -18.40
N LEU A 29 -0.03 -4.43 -17.20
CA LEU A 29 -0.70 -3.90 -16.02
C LEU A 29 0.28 -3.25 -15.06
N LYS A 30 -0.10 -2.14 -14.45
CA LYS A 30 0.57 -1.63 -13.25
C LYS A 30 0.34 -2.62 -12.11
N TYR A 31 1.40 -3.25 -11.62
CA TYR A 31 1.30 -4.17 -10.47
C TYR A 31 1.58 -3.45 -9.15
N ASN A 32 2.60 -2.59 -9.13
CA ASN A 32 2.86 -1.64 -8.04
C ASN A 32 3.47 -0.35 -8.61
N ASP A 33 3.93 0.56 -7.75
CA ASP A 33 4.36 1.90 -8.16
C ASP A 33 5.43 1.94 -9.25
N ASN A 34 6.29 0.91 -9.33
CA ASN A 34 7.39 0.82 -10.28
C ASN A 34 7.45 -0.52 -11.02
N GLN A 35 6.44 -1.37 -10.87
CA GLN A 35 6.39 -2.69 -11.49
C GLN A 35 5.27 -2.76 -12.51
N ILE A 36 5.62 -3.20 -13.72
CA ILE A 36 4.68 -3.51 -14.79
C ILE A 36 4.75 -4.99 -15.05
N VAL A 37 3.59 -5.63 -15.13
CA VAL A 37 3.47 -7.06 -15.44
C VAL A 37 2.79 -7.23 -16.78
N LEU A 38 3.23 -8.23 -17.54
CA LEU A 38 2.49 -8.77 -18.67
C LEU A 38 1.50 -9.80 -18.12
N SER A 39 0.23 -9.44 -18.07
CA SER A 39 -0.87 -10.36 -17.73
C SER A 39 -1.35 -11.05 -19.00
N MET A 40 -1.40 -12.38 -18.98
CA MET A 40 -1.73 -13.21 -20.14
C MET A 40 -2.92 -14.11 -19.80
N SER A 41 -3.98 -14.07 -20.61
CA SER A 41 -5.14 -14.95 -20.47
C SER A 41 -5.07 -16.09 -21.49
N TRP A 42 -4.95 -17.32 -20.99
CA TRP A 42 -4.84 -18.53 -21.79
C TRP A 42 -6.10 -19.37 -21.68
N LEU A 43 -6.76 -19.60 -22.82
CA LEU A 43 -8.00 -20.39 -22.88
C LEU A 43 -7.71 -21.82 -23.34
N PRO A 44 -8.39 -22.84 -22.77
CA PRO A 44 -8.32 -24.20 -23.28
C PRO A 44 -8.79 -24.29 -24.74
N ASN A 45 -8.12 -25.14 -25.51
CA ASN A 45 -8.45 -25.37 -26.91
C ASN A 45 -9.91 -25.84 -27.07
N GLY A 46 -10.64 -25.19 -27.98
CA GLY A 46 -12.05 -25.49 -28.24
C GLY A 46 -13.05 -24.74 -27.34
N LEU A 47 -12.57 -23.95 -26.38
CA LEU A 47 -13.38 -22.95 -25.69
C LEU A 47 -13.20 -21.57 -26.33
N SER A 48 -14.24 -20.77 -26.31
CA SER A 48 -14.24 -19.36 -26.68
C SER A 48 -14.97 -18.57 -25.61
N LYS A 49 -14.67 -17.28 -25.48
CA LYS A 49 -15.45 -16.38 -24.62
C LYS A 49 -16.91 -16.36 -25.09
N GLU A 50 -17.83 -16.85 -24.26
CA GLU A 50 -19.27 -16.87 -24.58
C GLU A 50 -19.95 -15.53 -24.23
N GLU A 51 -19.42 -14.81 -23.24
CA GLU A 51 -19.88 -13.48 -22.79
C GLU A 51 -18.70 -12.50 -22.76
N GLU A 52 -18.90 -11.24 -23.16
CA GLU A 52 -17.80 -10.25 -23.31
C GLU A 52 -16.98 -10.04 -22.02
N ASP A 53 -17.58 -10.30 -20.84
CA ASP A 53 -17.01 -9.92 -19.55
C ASP A 53 -16.55 -11.10 -18.67
N SER A 54 -16.68 -12.37 -19.10
CA SER A 54 -16.28 -13.51 -18.27
C SER A 54 -15.43 -14.53 -19.02
N ASN A 55 -14.29 -14.87 -18.43
CA ASN A 55 -13.43 -15.95 -18.91
C ASN A 55 -14.06 -17.31 -18.55
N PRO A 56 -14.06 -18.30 -19.45
CA PRO A 56 -14.65 -19.61 -19.15
C PRO A 56 -13.83 -20.39 -18.11
N ALA A 57 -14.50 -21.28 -17.36
CA ALA A 57 -13.86 -22.18 -16.40
C ALA A 57 -12.72 -22.99 -17.04
N GLY A 58 -11.55 -22.97 -16.40
CA GLY A 58 -10.33 -23.59 -16.95
C GLY A 58 -9.41 -22.63 -17.70
N THR A 59 -9.81 -21.38 -17.88
CA THR A 59 -8.89 -20.29 -18.27
C THR A 59 -7.83 -20.14 -17.19
N VAL A 60 -6.58 -19.91 -17.61
CA VAL A 60 -5.47 -19.58 -16.72
C VAL A 60 -4.93 -18.20 -17.05
N GLU A 61 -4.86 -17.35 -16.03
CA GLU A 61 -4.27 -16.03 -16.08
C GLU A 61 -2.89 -16.11 -15.45
N ILE A 62 -1.86 -15.69 -16.19
CA ILE A 62 -0.48 -15.68 -15.71
C ILE A 62 0.08 -14.29 -15.89
N SER A 63 0.52 -13.68 -14.80
CA SER A 63 1.21 -12.38 -14.82
C SER A 63 2.71 -12.59 -14.62
N VAL A 64 3.50 -11.94 -15.46
CA VAL A 64 4.97 -12.00 -15.43
C VAL A 64 5.53 -10.59 -15.37
N ASP A 65 6.46 -10.34 -14.46
CA ASP A 65 7.21 -9.09 -14.40
C ASP A 65 8.04 -8.91 -15.69
N ILE A 66 7.88 -7.77 -16.35
CA ILE A 66 8.52 -7.57 -17.66
C ILE A 66 10.05 -7.39 -17.59
N ASP A 67 10.58 -6.97 -16.44
CA ASP A 67 12.01 -6.70 -16.22
C ASP A 67 12.73 -7.93 -15.70
N THR A 68 12.18 -8.59 -14.66
CA THR A 68 12.77 -9.78 -14.04
C THR A 68 12.40 -11.06 -14.78
N LYS A 69 11.33 -11.04 -15.57
CA LYS A 69 10.75 -12.20 -16.27
C LYS A 69 10.26 -13.30 -15.32
N GLN A 70 10.03 -12.96 -14.06
CA GLN A 70 9.54 -13.89 -13.03
C GLN A 70 8.01 -13.86 -12.97
N VAL A 71 7.42 -15.01 -12.65
CA VAL A 71 5.97 -15.13 -12.46
C VAL A 71 5.58 -14.43 -11.17
N THR A 72 4.63 -13.50 -11.26
CA THR A 72 4.07 -12.79 -10.11
C THR A 72 2.70 -13.32 -9.71
N GLU A 73 2.00 -13.98 -10.64
CA GLU A 73 0.63 -14.43 -10.43
C GLU A 73 0.29 -15.60 -11.36
N ILE A 74 -0.45 -16.57 -10.83
CA ILE A 74 -1.15 -17.62 -11.59
C ILE A 74 -2.54 -17.73 -11.00
N VAL A 75 -3.59 -17.62 -11.80
CA VAL A 75 -4.99 -17.78 -11.36
C VAL A 75 -5.74 -18.67 -12.33
N PHE A 76 -6.42 -19.69 -11.81
CA PHE A 76 -7.31 -20.54 -12.59
C PHE A 76 -8.77 -20.14 -12.36
N VAL A 77 -9.47 -19.77 -13.43
CA VAL A 77 -10.88 -19.39 -13.37
C VAL A 77 -11.72 -20.58 -12.90
N ASP A 78 -12.61 -20.32 -11.94
CA ASP A 78 -13.40 -21.31 -11.21
C ASP A 78 -12.57 -22.39 -10.50
N GLU A 79 -11.33 -22.07 -10.11
CA GLU A 79 -10.38 -22.99 -9.46
C GLU A 79 -10.07 -24.24 -10.30
N LYS A 80 -10.38 -24.21 -11.60
CA LYS A 80 -10.30 -25.36 -12.48
C LYS A 80 -8.96 -25.37 -13.20
N ASN A 81 -7.95 -25.94 -12.55
CA ASN A 81 -6.67 -26.21 -13.21
C ASN A 81 -6.83 -27.31 -14.26
N LEU A 82 -6.38 -27.10 -15.51
CA LEU A 82 -6.40 -28.10 -16.59
C LEU A 82 -4.99 -28.47 -17.09
N LEU A 83 -3.96 -27.88 -16.49
CA LEU A 83 -2.57 -28.17 -16.83
C LEU A 83 -2.11 -29.50 -16.18
N PRO A 84 -1.00 -30.08 -16.68
CA PRO A 84 -0.40 -31.29 -16.09
C PRO A 84 -0.15 -31.13 -14.58
N GLU A 85 -0.46 -32.17 -13.80
CA GLU A 85 -0.31 -32.14 -12.34
C GLU A 85 1.14 -32.04 -11.89
N GLU A 86 2.07 -32.55 -12.70
CA GLU A 86 3.50 -32.59 -12.40
C GLU A 86 4.17 -31.21 -12.46
N LEU A 87 3.47 -30.18 -12.93
CA LEU A 87 3.96 -28.79 -12.97
C LEU A 87 3.83 -28.06 -11.63
N PHE A 88 3.06 -28.61 -10.70
CA PHE A 88 2.65 -27.92 -9.48
C PHE A 88 2.96 -28.76 -8.25
N PRO A 89 3.20 -28.11 -7.10
CA PRO A 89 3.56 -28.81 -5.88
C PRO A 89 2.35 -29.53 -5.29
N GLN A 90 2.62 -30.56 -4.50
CA GLN A 90 1.59 -31.32 -3.80
C GLN A 90 1.17 -30.62 -2.51
N VAL A 91 -0.15 -30.40 -2.34
CA VAL A 91 -0.72 -29.63 -1.21
C VAL A 91 -0.33 -30.12 0.19
N ASP A 92 -0.12 -31.44 0.36
CA ASP A 92 0.25 -32.04 1.65
C ASP A 92 1.79 -32.18 1.80
N ASN A 93 2.59 -31.54 0.94
CA ASN A 93 4.05 -31.59 0.97
C ASN A 93 4.67 -30.18 0.94
N ILE A 94 4.92 -29.63 2.13
CA ILE A 94 5.48 -28.28 2.28
C ILE A 94 6.88 -28.12 1.67
N GLU A 95 7.70 -29.17 1.66
CA GLU A 95 9.05 -29.12 1.07
C GLU A 95 8.96 -28.95 -0.45
N ASP A 96 8.05 -29.68 -1.09
CA ASP A 96 7.77 -29.57 -2.53
C ASP A 96 7.17 -28.19 -2.91
N ILE A 97 6.31 -27.64 -2.04
CA ILE A 97 5.78 -26.28 -2.21
C ILE A 97 6.89 -25.24 -2.12
N ILE A 98 7.78 -25.37 -1.15
CA ILE A 98 8.93 -24.48 -0.99
C ILE A 98 9.83 -24.56 -2.23
N GLU A 99 10.26 -25.76 -2.63
CA GLU A 99 11.12 -25.95 -3.81
C GLU A 99 10.48 -25.35 -5.07
N TRP A 100 9.18 -25.58 -5.28
CA TRP A 100 8.46 -25.00 -6.41
C TRP A 100 8.45 -23.46 -6.37
N ILE A 101 8.22 -22.85 -5.21
CA ILE A 101 8.26 -21.39 -5.04
C ILE A 101 9.67 -20.86 -5.34
N GLU A 102 10.73 -21.50 -4.83
CA GLU A 102 12.12 -21.11 -5.10
C GLU A 102 12.43 -21.18 -6.60
N GLU A 103 11.94 -22.20 -7.31
CA GLU A 103 12.06 -22.30 -8.76
C GLU A 103 11.34 -21.15 -9.50
N GLN A 104 10.11 -20.83 -9.10
CA GLN A 104 9.33 -19.76 -9.75
C GLN A 104 9.88 -18.35 -9.50
N THR A 105 10.42 -18.12 -8.29
CA THR A 105 10.73 -16.77 -7.81
C THR A 105 12.23 -16.48 -7.68
N GLN A 106 13.07 -17.52 -7.71
CA GLN A 106 14.51 -17.44 -7.40
C GLN A 106 14.80 -16.89 -5.99
N LEU A 107 13.80 -16.91 -5.10
CA LEU A 107 13.97 -16.59 -3.69
C LEU A 107 14.42 -17.83 -2.94
N GLU A 108 15.10 -17.65 -1.81
CA GLU A 108 15.54 -18.75 -0.94
C GLU A 108 14.76 -18.80 0.38
N TYR A 109 14.17 -19.96 0.71
CA TYR A 109 13.42 -20.18 1.94
C TYR A 109 14.33 -20.13 3.17
N GLY A 110 13.86 -19.49 4.22
CA GLY A 110 14.62 -19.23 5.44
C GLY A 110 15.64 -18.10 5.33
N ARG A 111 15.99 -17.66 4.11
CA ARG A 111 16.89 -16.51 3.86
C ARG A 111 16.17 -15.26 3.39
N GLN A 112 15.14 -15.42 2.56
CA GLN A 112 14.39 -14.29 1.96
C GLN A 112 12.89 -14.35 2.25
N PHE A 113 12.36 -15.52 2.58
CA PHE A 113 10.97 -15.70 2.98
C PHE A 113 10.81 -16.82 4.01
N LYS A 114 9.70 -16.80 4.77
CA LYS A 114 9.39 -17.81 5.78
C LYS A 114 7.89 -18.13 5.81
N LEU A 115 7.55 -19.35 6.23
CA LEU A 115 6.18 -19.79 6.40
C LEU A 115 5.50 -19.02 7.53
N MET A 116 4.30 -18.50 7.26
CA MET A 116 3.48 -17.75 8.22
C MET A 116 2.22 -18.50 8.59
N LYS A 117 1.57 -19.12 7.61
CA LYS A 117 0.31 -19.85 7.80
C LYS A 117 0.26 -21.03 6.86
N GLU A 118 -0.25 -22.15 7.37
CA GLU A 118 -0.41 -23.39 6.61
C GLU A 118 -1.80 -23.96 6.88
N THR A 119 -2.57 -24.09 5.82
CA THR A 119 -3.85 -24.80 5.78
C THR A 119 -3.93 -25.61 4.49
N LYS A 120 -4.92 -26.50 4.38
CA LYS A 120 -5.11 -27.30 3.16
C LYS A 120 -5.53 -26.49 1.93
N GLU A 121 -6.11 -25.31 2.13
CA GLU A 121 -6.64 -24.48 1.04
C GLU A 121 -5.75 -23.28 0.74
N ASN A 122 -4.93 -22.85 1.71
CA ASN A 122 -4.07 -21.69 1.62
C ASN A 122 -2.79 -21.88 2.45
N ILE A 123 -1.65 -21.56 1.85
CA ILE A 123 -0.35 -21.47 2.52
C ILE A 123 0.24 -20.09 2.21
N GLU A 124 0.67 -19.41 3.25
CA GLU A 124 1.15 -18.03 3.20
C GLU A 124 2.58 -17.95 3.73
N PHE A 125 3.45 -17.28 2.97
CA PHE A 125 4.81 -16.97 3.37
C PHE A 125 5.04 -15.46 3.32
N HIS A 126 5.87 -14.94 4.22
CA HIS A 126 6.25 -13.53 4.23
C HIS A 126 7.74 -13.35 4.00
N ALA A 127 8.10 -12.22 3.39
CA ALA A 127 9.47 -11.80 3.24
C ALA A 127 10.15 -11.63 4.61
N ALA A 128 11.30 -12.28 4.77
CA ALA A 128 12.08 -12.25 5.99
C ALA A 128 13.54 -12.55 5.72
N VAL A 129 14.44 -11.92 6.48
CA VAL A 129 15.86 -12.28 6.50
C VAL A 129 16.24 -12.67 7.93
N ASP A 130 16.87 -13.84 8.09
CA ASP A 130 17.19 -14.42 9.40
C ASP A 130 15.98 -14.45 10.36
N ASN A 131 14.84 -14.90 9.85
CA ASN A 131 13.54 -14.92 10.54
C ASN A 131 12.97 -13.55 10.97
N ILE A 132 13.64 -12.43 10.67
CA ILE A 132 13.17 -11.07 10.94
C ILE A 132 12.41 -10.57 9.71
N LYS A 133 11.18 -10.07 9.91
CA LYS A 133 10.31 -9.59 8.80
C LYS A 133 10.88 -8.32 8.16
N LEU A 134 10.56 -8.11 6.89
CA LEU A 134 10.82 -6.85 6.20
C LEU A 134 9.64 -5.88 6.38
N PHE A 135 9.92 -4.57 6.35
CA PHE A 135 8.92 -3.50 6.35
C PHE A 135 9.29 -2.37 5.37
N PRO A 136 8.47 -2.08 4.35
CA PRO A 136 7.40 -2.97 3.85
C PRO A 136 8.01 -4.30 3.38
N GLY A 137 7.27 -5.39 3.57
CA GLY A 137 7.68 -6.73 3.17
C GLY A 137 6.78 -7.29 2.08
N GLY A 138 7.24 -8.35 1.42
CA GLY A 138 6.47 -9.13 0.48
C GLY A 138 5.69 -10.29 1.10
N SER A 139 4.71 -10.80 0.35
CA SER A 139 3.99 -12.03 0.64
C SER A 139 4.03 -12.98 -0.56
N LEU A 140 3.99 -14.27 -0.27
CA LEU A 140 3.78 -15.34 -1.22
C LEU A 140 2.57 -16.13 -0.75
N ASP A 141 1.55 -16.19 -1.60
CA ASP A 141 0.28 -16.84 -1.27
C ASP A 141 0.02 -17.94 -2.29
N ILE A 142 -0.16 -19.17 -1.82
CA ILE A 142 -0.47 -20.33 -2.66
C ILE A 142 -1.76 -20.99 -2.19
N HIS A 143 -2.70 -21.16 -3.11
CA HIS A 143 -4.03 -21.69 -2.83
C HIS A 143 -4.28 -22.99 -3.61
N PHE A 144 -4.99 -23.90 -2.96
CA PHE A 144 -5.39 -25.17 -3.54
C PHE A 144 -6.90 -25.31 -3.49
N ASN A 145 -7.47 -25.94 -4.52
CA ASN A 145 -8.88 -26.30 -4.56
C ASN A 145 -9.17 -27.55 -3.70
N LYS A 146 -10.43 -27.96 -3.64
CA LYS A 146 -10.87 -29.10 -2.82
C LYS A 146 -10.29 -30.44 -3.25
N GLU A 147 -9.86 -30.55 -4.50
CA GLU A 147 -9.16 -31.71 -5.05
C GLU A 147 -7.65 -31.68 -4.78
N GLY A 148 -7.13 -30.63 -4.15
CA GLY A 148 -5.71 -30.48 -3.84
C GLY A 148 -4.86 -29.99 -5.01
N ARG A 149 -5.49 -29.43 -6.06
CA ARG A 149 -4.79 -28.85 -7.22
C ARG A 149 -4.62 -27.35 -7.03
N LEU A 150 -3.50 -26.79 -7.52
CA LEU A 150 -3.23 -25.35 -7.47
C LEU A 150 -4.41 -24.58 -8.10
N SER A 151 -5.00 -23.65 -7.36
CA SER A 151 -6.05 -22.74 -7.84
C SER A 151 -5.53 -21.33 -8.06
N SER A 152 -4.60 -20.86 -7.22
CA SER A 152 -3.91 -19.59 -7.45
C SER A 152 -2.56 -19.49 -6.74
N PHE A 153 -1.69 -18.63 -7.25
CA PHE A 153 -0.39 -18.28 -6.71
C PHE A 153 -0.16 -16.78 -6.87
N PHE A 154 0.35 -16.10 -5.85
CA PHE A 154 0.65 -14.67 -5.87
C PHE A 154 2.01 -14.38 -5.23
N VAL A 155 2.76 -13.45 -5.84
CA VAL A 155 4.00 -12.88 -5.32
C VAL A 155 3.83 -11.37 -5.21
N ARG A 156 3.74 -10.84 -3.98
CA ARG A 156 3.47 -9.42 -3.73
C ARG A 156 4.58 -8.79 -2.91
N GLY A 157 4.77 -7.49 -3.10
CA GLY A 157 5.68 -6.67 -2.28
C GLY A 157 7.16 -6.94 -2.55
N LEU A 158 7.99 -6.71 -1.53
CA LEU A 158 9.45 -6.67 -1.65
C LEU A 158 10.14 -7.78 -0.86
N PHE A 159 11.13 -8.39 -1.49
CA PHE A 159 12.04 -9.36 -0.90
C PHE A 159 13.45 -8.80 -0.96
N ALA A 160 14.19 -8.91 0.13
CA ALA A 160 15.55 -8.40 0.23
C ALA A 160 16.56 -9.52 -0.08
N ASP A 161 17.69 -9.14 -0.68
CA ASP A 161 18.90 -9.96 -0.68
C ASP A 161 19.72 -9.68 0.59
N GLU A 162 20.47 -10.67 1.08
CA GLU A 162 21.31 -10.52 2.27
C GLU A 162 22.37 -9.42 2.11
N SER A 163 22.82 -9.12 0.89
CA SER A 163 23.73 -8.01 0.59
C SER A 163 23.12 -6.64 0.83
N GLN A 164 21.79 -6.54 0.91
CA GLN A 164 21.06 -5.32 1.22
C GLN A 164 20.81 -5.14 2.73
N ILE A 165 21.24 -6.10 3.57
CA ILE A 165 20.97 -6.06 5.00
C ILE A 165 22.17 -5.48 5.77
N HIS A 166 21.88 -4.49 6.62
CA HIS A 166 22.82 -4.05 7.65
C HIS A 166 22.71 -4.94 8.89
N TRP A 167 23.60 -5.94 8.99
CA TRP A 167 23.59 -6.92 10.08
C TRP A 167 24.00 -6.32 11.43
N GLU A 168 23.13 -6.46 12.43
CA GLU A 168 23.38 -6.01 13.80
C GLU A 168 22.46 -6.74 14.81
N PRO A 169 22.87 -6.86 16.08
CA PRO A 169 21.98 -7.40 17.12
C PRO A 169 20.86 -6.42 17.46
N PHE A 170 19.67 -6.94 17.76
CA PHE A 170 18.56 -6.15 18.27
C PHE A 170 18.80 -5.74 19.74
N ASN A 171 18.81 -4.44 20.02
CA ASN A 171 19.22 -3.87 21.31
C ASN A 171 18.14 -2.98 21.97
N LEU A 172 16.94 -2.87 21.38
CA LEU A 172 15.87 -2.09 21.98
C LEU A 172 15.34 -2.78 23.24
N ILE A 173 15.26 -2.00 24.32
CA ILE A 173 14.82 -2.43 25.65
C ILE A 173 13.69 -1.53 26.16
N ASP A 174 12.92 -2.05 27.11
CA ASP A 174 11.75 -1.39 27.71
C ASP A 174 12.07 0.01 28.23
N GLU A 175 13.23 0.20 28.87
CA GLU A 175 13.64 1.49 29.44
C GLU A 175 13.76 2.60 28.39
N THR A 176 14.01 2.24 27.12
CA THR A 176 14.14 3.21 26.03
C THR A 176 12.85 3.32 25.21
N VAL A 177 12.13 2.22 25.03
CA VAL A 177 10.89 2.16 24.24
C VAL A 177 9.72 2.81 24.99
N LYS A 178 9.56 2.49 26.29
CA LYS A 178 8.41 2.93 27.10
C LYS A 178 8.23 4.46 27.14
N PRO A 179 9.28 5.28 27.34
CA PRO A 179 9.14 6.73 27.29
C PRO A 179 8.64 7.25 25.93
N LEU A 180 9.16 6.70 24.82
CA LEU A 180 8.73 7.07 23.47
C LEU A 180 7.26 6.73 23.26
N VAL A 181 6.88 5.49 23.55
CA VAL A 181 5.49 5.02 23.41
C VAL A 181 4.51 5.92 24.15
N LYS A 182 4.83 6.30 25.40
CA LYS A 182 4.00 7.22 26.19
C LYS A 182 3.92 8.63 25.61
N GLN A 183 5.02 9.14 25.05
CA GLN A 183 5.05 10.43 24.37
C GLN A 183 4.06 10.44 23.19
N HIS A 184 3.96 9.32 22.48
CA HIS A 184 3.10 9.13 21.32
C HIS A 184 1.65 8.74 21.63
N CYS A 185 1.27 8.64 22.91
CA CYS A 185 -0.13 8.51 23.31
C CYS A 185 -0.91 9.80 23.00
N LYS A 186 -1.94 9.71 22.16
CA LYS A 186 -2.76 10.86 21.70
C LYS A 186 -4.24 10.56 21.87
N VAL A 187 -5.03 11.61 22.01
CA VAL A 187 -6.50 11.49 21.98
C VAL A 187 -6.95 11.58 20.52
N ILE A 188 -7.77 10.62 20.11
CA ILE A 188 -8.55 10.67 18.88
C ILE A 188 -10.04 10.65 19.19
N GLU A 189 -10.86 11.19 18.30
CA GLU A 189 -12.32 11.08 18.35
C GLU A 189 -12.79 10.15 17.23
N VAL A 190 -13.51 9.09 17.60
CA VAL A 190 -14.05 8.08 16.69
C VAL A 190 -15.57 8.21 16.67
N PRO A 191 -16.23 8.15 15.49
CA PRO A 191 -17.69 8.17 15.45
C PRO A 191 -18.26 6.85 15.97
N ASP A 192 -19.21 6.91 16.91
CA ASP A 192 -19.97 5.74 17.36
C ASP A 192 -21.43 5.84 16.89
N GLU A 193 -21.77 5.01 15.90
CA GLU A 193 -23.11 4.94 15.33
C GLU A 193 -24.17 4.48 16.34
N ALA A 194 -23.81 3.61 17.29
CA ALA A 194 -24.76 3.07 18.26
C ALA A 194 -25.28 4.16 19.21
N THR A 195 -24.41 5.12 19.54
CA THR A 195 -24.76 6.28 20.37
C THR A 195 -25.00 7.56 19.59
N ALA A 196 -24.77 7.56 18.28
CA ALA A 196 -24.76 8.76 17.43
C ALA A 196 -23.93 9.90 18.06
N ALA A 197 -22.70 9.58 18.48
CA ALA A 197 -21.82 10.52 19.17
C ALA A 197 -20.35 10.27 18.79
N TRP A 198 -19.55 11.32 18.85
CA TRP A 198 -18.10 11.19 18.81
C TRP A 198 -17.60 10.71 20.17
N LYS A 199 -16.73 9.70 20.19
CA LYS A 199 -16.14 9.17 21.42
C LYS A 199 -14.65 9.42 21.46
N PRO A 200 -14.12 10.01 22.55
CA PRO A 200 -12.70 10.26 22.68
C PRO A 200 -11.98 9.01 23.21
N TYR A 201 -10.91 8.62 22.54
CA TYR A 201 -10.05 7.50 22.94
C TYR A 201 -8.60 7.95 23.00
N TYR A 202 -7.86 7.48 24.00
CA TYR A 202 -6.41 7.46 23.93
C TYR A 202 -5.96 6.30 23.06
N VAL A 203 -5.02 6.57 22.16
CA VAL A 203 -4.39 5.59 21.28
C VAL A 203 -2.89 5.84 21.18
N ILE A 204 -2.15 4.82 20.80
CA ILE A 204 -0.74 4.92 20.42
C ILE A 204 -0.66 4.46 18.98
N SER A 205 -0.44 5.39 18.06
CA SER A 205 -0.24 5.05 16.64
C SER A 205 1.01 4.21 16.46
N SER A 206 1.02 3.34 15.46
CA SER A 206 2.21 2.57 15.11
C SER A 206 3.34 3.45 14.59
N PHE A 207 4.57 3.12 14.97
CA PHE A 207 5.79 3.75 14.49
C PHE A 207 6.97 2.79 14.61
N LEU A 208 8.09 3.16 14.00
CA LEU A 208 9.34 2.40 14.03
C LEU A 208 10.34 3.14 14.91
N ILE A 209 11.17 2.39 15.64
CA ILE A 209 12.29 2.92 16.42
C ILE A 209 13.59 2.38 15.80
N PRO A 210 14.48 3.23 15.27
CA PRO A 210 15.77 2.78 14.75
C PRO A 210 16.60 2.10 15.85
N ASN A 211 17.12 0.91 15.58
CA ASN A 211 17.85 0.12 16.59
C ASN A 211 19.15 0.81 17.06
N GLN A 212 19.83 1.56 16.17
CA GLN A 212 21.03 2.34 16.50
C GLN A 212 20.75 3.76 17.00
N ALA A 213 19.52 4.24 16.91
CA ALA A 213 19.13 5.59 17.34
C ALA A 213 17.82 5.56 18.13
N PRO A 214 17.81 4.90 19.30
CA PRO A 214 16.59 4.53 20.00
C PRO A 214 15.88 5.72 20.68
N GLY A 215 16.37 6.95 20.50
CA GLY A 215 15.69 8.18 20.89
C GLY A 215 14.94 8.87 19.75
N SER A 216 14.84 8.23 18.58
CA SER A 216 14.14 8.73 17.40
C SER A 216 13.05 7.75 16.96
N ILE A 217 12.13 8.23 16.14
CA ILE A 217 11.07 7.42 15.53
C ILE A 217 11.06 7.64 14.03
N ILE A 218 10.46 6.70 13.30
CA ILE A 218 10.08 6.85 11.89
C ILE A 218 8.59 6.51 11.80
N TYR A 219 7.80 7.40 11.20
CA TYR A 219 6.39 7.12 10.94
C TYR A 219 6.23 6.20 9.73
N PHE A 220 5.20 5.36 9.72
CA PHE A 220 4.94 4.45 8.58
C PHE A 220 4.74 5.22 7.27
N SER A 221 4.11 6.40 7.33
CA SER A 221 3.95 7.28 6.18
C SER A 221 5.27 7.75 5.58
N GLU A 222 6.38 7.75 6.32
CA GLU A 222 7.70 8.08 5.76
C GLU A 222 8.30 6.93 4.94
N ILE A 223 7.86 5.70 5.21
CA ILE A 223 8.41 4.47 4.61
C ILE A 223 7.52 3.96 3.46
N GLU A 224 6.20 4.11 3.60
CA GLU A 224 5.21 3.60 2.64
C GLU A 224 5.03 4.49 1.41
N ASN A 225 5.45 5.76 1.48
CA ASN A 225 5.41 6.67 0.34
C ASN A 225 6.61 6.47 -0.59
N ASN A 226 6.46 6.76 -1.88
CA ASN A 226 7.54 6.69 -2.86
C ASN A 226 8.54 7.87 -2.75
N LEU A 227 9.69 7.80 -3.45
CA LEU A 227 10.79 8.78 -3.31
C LEU A 227 10.44 10.20 -3.75
N SER A 228 9.34 10.37 -4.50
CA SER A 228 8.87 11.70 -4.88
C SER A 228 8.09 12.41 -3.78
N TYR A 229 7.66 11.69 -2.74
CA TYR A 229 6.89 12.24 -1.63
C TYR A 229 7.64 13.35 -0.93
N LYS A 230 6.94 14.46 -0.73
CA LYS A 230 7.43 15.61 0.01
C LYS A 230 6.41 16.02 1.06
N PRO A 231 6.74 15.92 2.36
CA PRO A 231 5.93 16.52 3.41
C PRO A 231 6.07 18.05 3.33
N LEU A 232 4.96 18.74 3.53
CA LEU A 232 4.85 20.19 3.47
C LEU A 232 4.06 20.70 4.68
N ASP A 233 4.24 21.98 5.00
CA ASP A 233 3.48 22.67 6.04
C ASP A 233 3.21 24.11 5.59
N ILE A 234 2.30 24.24 4.61
CA ILE A 234 1.99 25.52 3.97
C ILE A 234 0.50 25.82 4.16
N ILE A 235 0.20 26.82 4.99
CA ILE A 235 -1.15 27.36 5.12
C ILE A 235 -1.47 28.25 3.93
N LEU A 236 -2.53 27.91 3.20
CA LEU A 236 -2.93 28.60 1.97
C LEU A 236 -3.87 29.76 2.31
N THR A 237 -3.53 30.96 1.85
CA THR A 237 -4.29 32.19 2.15
C THR A 237 -4.48 33.04 0.90
N TRP A 238 -5.61 33.76 0.85
CA TRP A 238 -5.92 34.70 -0.22
C TRP A 238 -6.73 35.88 0.31
N ILE A 239 -6.62 37.03 -0.37
CA ILE A 239 -7.33 38.25 0.02
C ILE A 239 -8.67 38.37 -0.71
N GLU A 240 -8.68 38.09 -2.00
CA GLU A 240 -9.87 38.27 -2.84
C GLU A 240 -10.35 36.90 -3.34
N PRO A 241 -11.61 36.51 -3.08
CA PRO A 241 -12.18 35.31 -3.68
C PRO A 241 -12.28 35.45 -5.20
N SER A 242 -12.32 34.33 -5.90
CA SER A 242 -12.57 34.32 -7.34
C SER A 242 -14.07 34.23 -7.61
N THR A 243 -14.52 34.86 -8.69
CA THR A 243 -15.88 34.68 -9.22
C THR A 243 -15.92 33.64 -10.34
N GLU A 244 -14.77 33.13 -10.75
CA GLU A 244 -14.66 32.06 -11.74
C GLU A 244 -14.98 30.72 -11.09
N LYS A 245 -15.41 29.76 -11.91
CA LYS A 245 -15.64 28.38 -11.48
C LYS A 245 -14.52 27.51 -11.98
N PHE A 246 -14.11 26.54 -11.17
CA PHE A 246 -13.18 25.54 -11.62
C PHE A 246 -13.85 24.56 -12.59
N GLU A 247 -13.19 24.28 -13.70
CA GLU A 247 -13.62 23.26 -14.65
C GLU A 247 -12.81 21.99 -14.40
N LYS A 248 -13.44 21.01 -13.74
CA LYS A 248 -12.84 19.68 -13.53
C LYS A 248 -12.60 19.01 -14.88
N LYS A 249 -11.42 18.46 -15.05
CA LYS A 249 -11.07 17.57 -16.15
C LYS A 249 -11.22 16.12 -15.72
N ASP A 250 -11.58 15.27 -16.67
CA ASP A 250 -11.55 13.83 -16.46
C ASP A 250 -10.10 13.39 -16.17
N ILE A 251 -9.94 12.60 -15.11
CA ILE A 251 -8.67 11.99 -14.75
C ILE A 251 -8.63 10.56 -15.30
N ASP A 252 -7.56 10.25 -16.00
CA ASP A 252 -7.26 8.89 -16.43
C ASP A 252 -6.29 8.24 -15.44
N LEU A 253 -6.82 7.45 -14.51
CA LEU A 253 -6.02 6.63 -13.59
C LEU A 253 -5.69 5.31 -14.27
N LYS A 254 -4.80 5.40 -15.25
CA LYS A 254 -4.47 4.31 -16.15
C LYS A 254 -3.70 3.21 -15.43
N ASN A 255 -4.27 2.01 -15.42
CA ASN A 255 -3.62 0.79 -14.90
C ASN A 255 -3.22 -0.19 -16.01
N ILE A 256 -3.63 0.04 -17.26
CA ILE A 256 -3.30 -0.77 -18.44
C ILE A 256 -2.46 0.07 -19.37
N PHE A 257 -1.28 -0.40 -19.78
CA PHE A 257 -0.35 0.31 -20.64
C PHE A 257 -0.27 -0.26 -22.04
N THR A 258 0.09 0.60 -22.99
CA THR A 258 0.47 0.18 -24.34
C THR A 258 1.94 -0.22 -24.40
N GLU A 259 2.33 -1.01 -25.40
CA GLU A 259 3.72 -1.42 -25.60
C GLU A 259 4.67 -0.21 -25.74
N ASP A 260 4.26 0.83 -26.48
CA ASP A 260 5.06 2.04 -26.67
C ASP A 260 5.27 2.80 -25.35
N GLU A 261 4.26 2.86 -24.48
CA GLU A 261 4.39 3.50 -23.17
C GLU A 261 5.41 2.79 -22.29
N VAL A 262 5.36 1.46 -22.26
CA VAL A 262 6.27 0.64 -21.46
C VAL A 262 7.70 0.66 -21.98
N PHE A 263 7.89 0.49 -23.30
CA PHE A 263 9.22 0.31 -23.87
C PHE A 263 9.86 1.60 -24.42
N GLN A 264 9.10 2.68 -24.60
CA GLN A 264 9.63 3.96 -25.13
C GLN A 264 9.46 5.15 -24.17
N ASN A 265 8.43 5.17 -23.31
CA ASN A 265 8.09 6.34 -22.48
C ASN A 265 8.13 6.08 -20.97
N ARG A 266 8.87 5.06 -20.52
CA ARG A 266 8.90 4.62 -19.11
C ARG A 266 9.26 5.72 -18.11
N GLU A 267 10.16 6.63 -18.48
CA GLU A 267 10.56 7.76 -17.62
C GLU A 267 9.41 8.72 -17.26
N SER A 268 8.37 8.79 -18.10
CA SER A 268 7.20 9.65 -17.82
C SER A 268 6.29 9.09 -16.72
N GLN A 269 6.50 7.83 -16.35
CA GLN A 269 5.72 7.07 -15.36
C GLN A 269 6.50 6.82 -14.07
N ASP A 270 7.71 7.36 -13.96
CA ASP A 270 8.57 7.20 -12.79
C ASP A 270 8.00 7.97 -11.58
N ASN A 271 7.37 7.23 -10.66
CA ASN A 271 6.81 7.75 -9.43
C ASN A 271 7.87 8.11 -8.39
N ASP A 272 9.12 7.64 -8.55
CA ASP A 272 10.22 7.95 -7.63
C ASP A 272 10.95 9.24 -8.01
N LYS A 273 10.68 9.79 -9.20
CA LYS A 273 11.30 11.02 -9.67
C LYS A 273 11.02 12.19 -8.71
N PRO A 274 12.06 12.79 -8.08
CA PRO A 274 11.88 13.87 -7.12
C PRO A 274 11.12 15.06 -7.71
N ILE A 275 10.27 15.70 -6.91
CA ILE A 275 9.53 16.91 -7.30
C ILE A 275 10.40 18.14 -7.00
N PRO A 276 10.80 18.95 -8.00
CA PRO A 276 11.60 20.16 -7.77
C PRO A 276 10.86 21.21 -6.93
N ASN A 277 11.58 22.01 -6.13
CA ASN A 277 10.94 23.02 -5.27
C ASN A 277 10.26 24.14 -6.05
N ASP A 278 10.80 24.54 -7.20
CA ASP A 278 10.20 25.52 -8.10
C ASP A 278 8.88 25.03 -8.72
N ALA A 279 8.73 23.71 -8.88
CA ALA A 279 7.44 23.11 -9.25
C ALA A 279 6.44 23.20 -8.10
N ILE A 280 6.87 22.98 -6.84
CA ILE A 280 6.03 23.14 -5.65
C ILE A 280 5.55 24.58 -5.51
N ASP A 281 6.43 25.56 -5.69
CA ASP A 281 6.07 26.98 -5.61
C ASP A 281 4.98 27.34 -6.65
N GLN A 282 5.06 26.80 -7.86
CA GLN A 282 4.04 26.98 -8.90
C GLN A 282 2.73 26.26 -8.54
N MET A 283 2.80 25.02 -8.04
CA MET A 283 1.62 24.28 -7.59
C MET A 283 0.89 25.02 -6.47
N VAL A 284 1.60 25.59 -5.50
CA VAL A 284 1.00 26.38 -4.42
C VAL A 284 0.15 27.53 -4.98
N ILE A 285 0.62 28.20 -6.03
CA ILE A 285 -0.15 29.26 -6.71
C ILE A 285 -1.41 28.70 -7.35
N GLU A 286 -1.30 27.62 -8.12
CA GLU A 286 -2.43 27.00 -8.83
C GLU A 286 -3.47 26.40 -7.86
N ILE A 287 -3.03 25.73 -6.79
CA ILE A 287 -3.89 25.23 -5.71
C ILE A 287 -4.61 26.38 -5.01
N THR A 288 -3.89 27.47 -4.69
CA THR A 288 -4.51 28.67 -4.09
C THR A 288 -5.57 29.26 -5.01
N ASN A 289 -5.31 29.31 -6.32
CA ASN A 289 -6.28 29.79 -7.30
C ASN A 289 -7.52 28.89 -7.38
N LEU A 290 -7.36 27.57 -7.32
CA LEU A 290 -8.49 26.65 -7.21
C LEU A 290 -9.32 26.93 -5.95
N LEU A 291 -8.68 27.01 -4.79
CA LEU A 291 -9.39 27.24 -3.52
C LEU A 291 -10.16 28.56 -3.54
N ARG A 292 -9.60 29.61 -4.15
CA ARG A 292 -10.31 30.89 -4.35
C ARG A 292 -11.59 30.75 -5.17
N MET A 293 -11.70 29.76 -6.07
CA MET A 293 -12.85 29.52 -6.92
C MET A 293 -13.89 28.62 -6.23
N GLU A 294 -13.46 27.48 -5.69
CA GLU A 294 -14.35 26.45 -5.16
C GLU A 294 -14.69 26.65 -3.67
N PHE A 295 -13.78 27.27 -2.91
CA PHE A 295 -13.87 27.49 -1.47
C PHE A 295 -13.58 28.95 -1.10
N PRO A 296 -14.28 29.95 -1.69
CA PRO A 296 -13.88 31.36 -1.64
C PRO A 296 -13.73 31.96 -0.22
N ASP A 297 -14.46 31.42 0.75
CA ASP A 297 -14.51 31.91 2.14
C ASP A 297 -13.50 31.20 3.07
N ASP A 298 -12.76 30.21 2.57
CA ASP A 298 -11.91 29.31 3.38
C ASP A 298 -10.45 29.78 3.48
N SER A 299 -10.17 31.06 3.28
CA SER A 299 -8.79 31.56 3.31
C SER A 299 -8.15 31.27 4.67
N GLY A 300 -7.03 30.55 4.67
CA GLY A 300 -6.30 30.15 5.87
C GLY A 300 -6.83 28.89 6.56
N GLN A 301 -7.89 28.27 6.05
CA GLN A 301 -8.48 27.05 6.60
C GLN A 301 -7.81 25.76 6.08
N TRP A 302 -6.98 25.87 5.05
CA TRP A 302 -6.38 24.73 4.36
C TRP A 302 -4.85 24.75 4.48
N ARG A 303 -4.28 23.58 4.81
CA ARG A 303 -2.84 23.34 4.88
C ARG A 303 -2.46 22.31 3.83
N LEU A 304 -1.57 22.67 2.91
CA LEU A 304 -0.94 21.71 2.01
C LEU A 304 0.05 20.87 2.82
N THR A 305 -0.27 19.59 3.04
CA THR A 305 0.51 18.70 3.93
C THR A 305 1.45 17.78 3.18
N SER A 306 1.16 17.47 1.91
CA SER A 306 2.10 16.72 1.09
C SER A 306 1.83 16.84 -0.40
N VAL A 307 2.87 16.53 -1.18
CA VAL A 307 2.79 16.24 -2.62
C VAL A 307 3.57 14.96 -2.94
N LYS A 308 3.07 14.14 -3.86
CA LYS A 308 3.79 12.97 -4.41
C LYS A 308 3.39 12.71 -5.85
N ARG A 309 4.20 11.93 -6.58
CA ARG A 309 3.83 11.38 -7.88
C ARG A 309 3.04 10.11 -7.69
N GLU A 310 1.93 10.01 -8.41
CA GLU A 310 1.09 8.82 -8.39
C GLU A 310 0.29 8.75 -9.69
N GLN A 311 0.35 7.61 -10.37
CA GLN A 311 -0.48 7.30 -11.55
C GLN A 311 -0.43 8.38 -12.64
N GLY A 312 0.76 8.95 -12.91
CA GLY A 312 0.94 9.97 -13.93
C GLY A 312 0.53 11.39 -13.52
N TYR A 313 0.14 11.61 -12.26
CA TYR A 313 -0.18 12.92 -11.69
C TYR A 313 0.77 13.30 -10.56
N LEU A 314 0.75 14.58 -10.21
CA LEU A 314 1.19 15.08 -8.93
C LEU A 314 -0.03 15.14 -8.01
N LEU A 315 -0.08 14.28 -7.01
CA LEU A 315 -1.15 14.23 -6.03
C LEU A 315 -0.79 15.14 -4.86
N ALA A 316 -1.61 16.17 -4.61
CA ALA A 316 -1.48 17.05 -3.45
C ALA A 316 -2.57 16.73 -2.43
N ARG A 317 -2.19 16.69 -1.14
CA ARG A 317 -3.10 16.52 -0.02
C ARG A 317 -3.20 17.81 0.78
N LEU A 318 -4.43 18.26 1.01
CA LEU A 318 -4.74 19.41 1.85
C LEU A 318 -5.56 18.95 3.04
N ASP A 319 -5.05 19.21 4.23
CA ASP A 319 -5.77 18.95 5.47
C ASP A 319 -6.26 20.28 6.05
N PRO A 320 -7.28 20.26 6.94
CA PRO A 320 -7.66 21.45 7.71
C PRO A 320 -6.46 22.05 8.44
N ALA A 321 -6.33 23.38 8.41
CA ALA A 321 -5.23 24.09 9.04
C ALA A 321 -5.33 24.05 10.57
N GLU A 322 -6.54 23.98 11.12
CA GLU A 322 -6.78 23.71 12.53
C GLU A 322 -6.78 22.19 12.76
N GLU A 323 -5.92 21.73 13.67
CA GLU A 323 -5.85 20.30 14.00
C GLU A 323 -7.13 19.86 14.72
N THR A 324 -7.64 18.69 14.33
CA THR A 324 -8.80 18.06 14.94
C THR A 324 -8.42 16.69 15.48
N PRO A 325 -8.94 16.28 16.65
CA PRO A 325 -8.74 14.93 17.16
C PRO A 325 -9.57 13.89 16.39
N ARG A 326 -10.54 14.30 15.56
CA ARG A 326 -11.38 13.37 14.80
C ARG A 326 -10.55 12.54 13.83
N VAL A 327 -10.81 11.23 13.81
CA VAL A 327 -10.17 10.32 12.84
C VAL A 327 -10.64 10.56 11.42
N LEU A 328 -11.87 11.06 11.24
CA LEU A 328 -12.40 11.49 9.96
C LEU A 328 -12.43 13.01 9.91
N TYR A 329 -11.74 13.57 8.92
CA TYR A 329 -11.69 15.02 8.66
C TYR A 329 -11.58 15.29 7.16
N PRO A 330 -12.07 16.45 6.69
CA PRO A 330 -12.27 16.70 5.26
C PRO A 330 -10.95 16.99 4.54
N SER A 331 -10.13 15.98 4.29
CA SER A 331 -8.87 16.15 3.54
C SER A 331 -9.18 16.26 2.04
N LEU A 332 -8.79 17.36 1.39
CA LEU A 332 -8.91 17.49 -0.06
C LEU A 332 -7.75 16.77 -0.75
N MET A 333 -8.06 16.03 -1.81
CA MET A 333 -7.07 15.40 -2.68
C MET A 333 -7.13 16.05 -4.05
N LEU A 334 -5.99 16.49 -4.59
CA LEU A 334 -5.91 17.19 -5.86
C LEU A 334 -4.98 16.48 -6.85
N TRP A 335 -5.46 16.30 -8.08
CA TRP A 335 -4.69 15.79 -9.19
C TRP A 335 -4.15 16.95 -10.02
N ILE A 336 -2.84 17.09 -10.04
CA ILE A 336 -2.12 18.14 -10.73
C ILE A 336 -1.36 17.55 -11.90
N ASN A 337 -1.48 18.20 -13.07
CA ASN A 337 -0.79 17.80 -14.27
C ASN A 337 0.74 17.94 -14.09
N PRO A 338 1.56 16.89 -14.27
CA PRO A 338 2.98 16.96 -13.98
C PRO A 338 3.77 17.84 -14.97
N VAL A 339 3.19 18.18 -16.13
CA VAL A 339 3.84 19.00 -17.17
C VAL A 339 3.41 20.46 -17.05
N THR A 340 2.11 20.71 -16.91
CA THR A 340 1.58 22.09 -16.86
C THR A 340 1.50 22.65 -15.44
N LEU A 341 1.60 21.80 -14.42
CA LEU A 341 1.46 22.10 -13.00
C LEU A 341 0.10 22.71 -12.61
N LYS A 342 -0.89 22.62 -13.48
CA LYS A 342 -2.27 23.03 -13.22
C LYS A 342 -3.04 21.93 -12.52
N VAL A 343 -3.96 22.32 -11.64
CA VAL A 343 -4.95 21.40 -11.07
C VAL A 343 -5.88 20.96 -12.20
N ASP A 344 -5.94 19.65 -12.45
CA ASP A 344 -6.86 19.06 -13.42
C ASP A 344 -8.15 18.59 -12.72
N ASN A 345 -8.06 18.07 -11.50
CA ASN A 345 -9.22 17.61 -10.73
C ASN A 345 -8.98 17.66 -9.21
N TYR A 346 -10.05 17.58 -8.42
CA TYR A 346 -9.99 17.42 -6.96
C TYR A 346 -11.18 16.60 -6.43
N MET A 347 -10.95 15.95 -5.29
CA MET A 347 -11.94 15.24 -4.49
C MET A 347 -12.13 15.96 -3.16
N ASP A 348 -13.39 16.26 -2.85
CA ASP A 348 -13.81 16.80 -1.57
C ASP A 348 -14.66 15.74 -0.85
N PRO A 349 -14.16 15.16 0.26
CA PRO A 349 -14.90 14.16 1.01
C PRO A 349 -15.95 14.77 1.96
N THR A 350 -16.05 16.10 2.08
CA THR A 350 -17.00 16.77 2.99
C THR A 350 -18.43 16.24 2.88
N PRO A 351 -19.02 16.04 1.69
CA PRO A 351 -20.38 15.49 1.58
C PRO A 351 -20.55 14.08 2.17
N LEU A 352 -19.49 13.28 2.23
CA LEU A 352 -19.51 11.98 2.90
C LEU A 352 -19.46 12.15 4.43
N LEU A 353 -18.75 13.18 4.91
CA LEU A 353 -18.61 13.48 6.33
C LEU A 353 -19.87 14.15 6.92
N ASP A 354 -20.69 14.81 6.11
CA ASP A 354 -22.00 15.36 6.52
C ASP A 354 -22.91 14.30 7.16
N ALA A 355 -22.70 13.01 6.85
CA ALA A 355 -23.38 11.89 7.50
C ALA A 355 -23.16 11.84 9.02
N PHE A 356 -22.11 12.50 9.55
CA PHE A 356 -21.80 12.55 10.97
C PHE A 356 -22.16 13.90 11.63
N ASP A 357 -22.80 14.82 10.90
CA ASP A 357 -23.14 16.14 11.43
C ASP A 357 -24.15 16.11 12.58
N PHE A 358 -25.01 15.08 12.59
CA PHE A 358 -25.99 14.88 13.67
C PHE A 358 -25.37 14.24 14.91
N PHE A 359 -24.11 13.81 14.85
CA PHE A 359 -23.47 13.15 15.99
C PHE A 359 -23.21 14.18 17.10
N GLU A 360 -23.50 13.79 18.33
CA GLU A 360 -23.14 14.60 19.49
C GLU A 360 -21.62 14.74 19.61
N LYS A 361 -21.16 15.90 20.11
CA LYS A 361 -19.73 16.15 20.32
C LYS A 361 -19.17 15.21 21.38
N ALA A 362 -17.88 14.91 21.27
CA ALA A 362 -17.18 14.12 22.27
C ALA A 362 -17.29 14.73 23.66
N GLU A 363 -17.53 13.86 24.64
CA GLU A 363 -17.45 14.23 26.04
C GLU A 363 -16.03 14.70 26.38
N ALA A 364 -15.90 15.60 27.36
CA ALA A 364 -14.60 16.05 27.81
C ALA A 364 -13.80 14.88 28.41
N VAL A 365 -12.55 14.75 27.99
CA VAL A 365 -11.58 13.77 28.52
C VAL A 365 -11.49 13.88 30.05
N ARG A 366 -11.67 12.75 30.74
CA ARG A 366 -11.60 12.64 32.21
C ARG A 366 -10.39 11.85 32.68
N VAL A 367 -9.93 10.90 31.86
CA VAL A 367 -8.77 10.06 32.16
C VAL A 367 -7.50 10.84 31.88
N ASN A 368 -6.56 10.81 32.83
CA ASN A 368 -5.26 11.43 32.69
C ASN A 368 -4.39 10.68 31.65
N LYS A 369 -3.67 11.42 30.81
CA LYS A 369 -2.84 10.88 29.72
C LYS A 369 -1.79 9.89 30.19
N GLU A 370 -1.08 10.18 31.28
CA GLU A 370 -0.04 9.29 31.82
C GLU A 370 -0.65 7.96 32.27
N THR A 371 -1.81 8.01 32.93
CA THR A 371 -2.55 6.79 33.34
C THR A 371 -3.00 5.99 32.12
N ALA A 372 -3.50 6.67 31.08
CA ALA A 372 -3.92 6.01 29.86
C ALA A 372 -2.75 5.35 29.12
N ALA A 373 -1.63 6.06 29.02
CA ALA A 373 -0.43 5.58 28.35
C ALA A 373 0.19 4.37 29.06
N GLU A 374 0.18 4.30 30.39
CA GLU A 374 0.62 3.10 31.13
C GLU A 374 -0.26 1.89 30.82
N ARG A 375 -1.58 2.07 30.76
CA ARG A 375 -2.50 0.97 30.47
C ARG A 375 -2.39 0.49 29.04
N LEU A 376 -2.29 1.40 28.08
CA LEU A 376 -2.11 1.04 26.67
C LEU A 376 -0.76 0.36 26.44
N TYR A 377 0.29 0.75 27.18
CA TYR A 377 1.62 0.13 27.06
C TYR A 377 1.62 -1.37 27.35
N GLU A 378 0.73 -1.86 28.22
CA GLU A 378 0.59 -3.30 28.50
C GLU A 378 0.10 -4.11 27.28
N HIS A 379 -0.37 -3.43 26.24
CA HIS A 379 -0.88 -3.98 24.98
C HIS A 379 -0.04 -3.55 23.76
N ILE A 380 1.19 -3.10 24.00
CA ILE A 380 2.12 -2.71 22.95
C ILE A 380 3.03 -3.88 22.62
N ASP A 381 3.10 -4.20 21.34
CA ASP A 381 4.05 -5.16 20.79
C ASP A 381 5.24 -4.43 20.18
N LEU A 382 6.43 -4.95 20.50
CA LEU A 382 7.70 -4.52 19.92
C LEU A 382 8.30 -5.69 19.15
N GLU A 383 8.18 -5.65 17.82
CA GLU A 383 8.75 -6.67 16.94
C GLU A 383 10.02 -6.14 16.23
N PRO A 384 11.11 -6.92 16.15
CA PRO A 384 12.23 -6.58 15.28
C PRO A 384 11.80 -6.68 13.82
N VAL A 385 12.10 -5.65 13.03
CA VAL A 385 11.85 -5.62 11.59
C VAL A 385 13.00 -4.95 10.85
N TYR A 386 13.28 -5.41 9.64
CA TYR A 386 14.19 -4.74 8.72
C TYR A 386 13.42 -3.72 7.89
N VAL A 387 13.72 -2.44 8.07
CA VAL A 387 13.06 -1.33 7.39
C VAL A 387 13.90 -0.89 6.21
N ARG A 388 13.30 -0.80 5.02
CA ARG A 388 13.98 -0.33 3.81
C ARG A 388 14.22 1.17 3.89
N ASP A 389 15.47 1.59 3.77
CA ASP A 389 15.83 2.95 3.41
C ASP A 389 15.77 3.07 1.88
N GLN A 390 14.79 3.83 1.39
CA GLN A 390 14.57 4.00 -0.04
C GLN A 390 15.72 4.74 -0.74
N GLN A 391 16.49 5.58 -0.03
CA GLN A 391 17.59 6.36 -0.63
C GLN A 391 18.82 5.49 -0.89
N THR A 392 19.14 4.59 0.04
CA THR A 392 20.31 3.71 -0.05
C THR A 392 19.97 2.33 -0.61
N ASN A 393 18.69 1.99 -0.66
CA ASN A 393 18.18 0.65 -0.98
C ASN A 393 18.71 -0.45 -0.03
N MET A 394 19.10 -0.05 1.18
CA MET A 394 19.56 -0.92 2.25
C MET A 394 18.46 -1.07 3.29
N TYR A 395 18.50 -2.16 4.05
CA TYR A 395 17.58 -2.42 5.14
C TYR A 395 18.28 -2.26 6.49
N HIS A 396 17.63 -1.54 7.39
CA HIS A 396 18.11 -1.25 8.73
C HIS A 396 17.20 -1.89 9.78
N LEU A 397 17.79 -2.50 10.81
CA LEU A 397 17.04 -3.09 11.90
C LEU A 397 16.34 -1.99 12.71
N CYS A 398 15.04 -2.15 12.92
CA CYS A 398 14.20 -1.28 13.73
C CYS A 398 13.31 -2.12 14.65
N GLY A 399 12.82 -1.50 15.72
CA GLY A 399 11.69 -2.04 16.47
C GLY A 399 10.40 -1.42 15.96
N LYS A 400 9.49 -2.25 15.45
CA LYS A 400 8.14 -1.83 15.10
C LYS A 400 7.27 -1.91 16.33
N VAL A 401 6.70 -0.75 16.68
CA VAL A 401 5.77 -0.58 17.80
C VAL A 401 4.36 -0.63 17.24
N THR A 402 3.57 -1.59 17.69
CA THR A 402 2.13 -1.72 17.36
C THR A 402 1.30 -1.84 18.62
N SER A 403 0.05 -1.39 18.57
CA SER A 403 -0.87 -1.42 19.72
C SER A 403 -2.10 -2.29 19.47
N ASP A 404 -2.04 -3.26 18.55
CA ASP A 404 -3.08 -4.26 18.25
C ASP A 404 -4.53 -3.76 18.36
N PHE A 405 -4.84 -2.68 17.63
CA PHE A 405 -6.16 -2.04 17.58
C PHE A 405 -6.75 -1.61 18.93
N TYR A 406 -5.95 -1.56 20.00
CA TYR A 406 -6.41 -1.13 21.32
C TYR A 406 -6.52 0.39 21.44
N GLY A 407 -7.60 0.83 22.06
CA GLY A 407 -7.82 2.20 22.53
C GLY A 407 -8.33 2.21 23.95
N LEU A 408 -8.08 3.28 24.69
CA LEU A 408 -8.63 3.47 26.03
C LEU A 408 -9.66 4.60 25.97
N ASP A 409 -10.91 4.31 26.31
CA ASP A 409 -11.95 5.33 26.41
C ASP A 409 -11.47 6.44 27.36
N ALA A 410 -11.39 7.66 26.84
CA ALA A 410 -10.80 8.79 27.53
C ALA A 410 -11.74 9.38 28.61
N VAL A 411 -12.97 8.90 28.71
CA VAL A 411 -14.00 9.27 29.70
C VAL A 411 -14.09 8.23 30.80
N SER A 412 -14.30 6.96 30.44
CA SER A 412 -14.52 5.86 31.39
C SER A 412 -13.21 5.22 31.88
N GLY A 413 -12.16 5.27 31.06
CA GLY A 413 -10.93 4.52 31.27
C GLY A 413 -11.07 3.04 30.98
N GLU A 414 -12.11 2.61 30.28
CA GLU A 414 -12.25 1.22 29.84
C GLU A 414 -11.41 0.96 28.58
N LEU A 415 -10.82 -0.23 28.51
CA LEU A 415 -10.08 -0.67 27.33
C LEU A 415 -11.10 -1.10 26.26
N SER A 416 -10.87 -0.68 25.02
CA SER A 416 -11.66 -1.03 23.85
C SER A 416 -10.73 -1.52 22.74
N THR A 417 -11.28 -2.30 21.83
CA THR A 417 -10.63 -2.68 20.57
C THR A 417 -11.40 -2.00 19.44
N PHE A 418 -10.68 -1.48 18.47
CA PHE A 418 -11.25 -1.09 17.18
C PHE A 418 -11.27 -2.32 16.28
N ASP A 419 -12.31 -2.46 15.46
CA ASP A 419 -12.36 -3.52 14.44
C ASP A 419 -11.31 -3.22 13.34
N GLU A 420 -10.76 -4.29 12.74
CA GLU A 420 -9.77 -4.25 11.64
C GLU A 420 -10.27 -3.53 10.38
#